data_AF-A0A7V5AVH2-F1
#
_entry.id   AF-A0A7V5AVH2-F1
#
_cell.length_a   1.000
_cell.length_b   1.000
_cell.length_c   1.000
_cell.angle_alpha   90.00
_cell.angle_beta   90.00
_cell.angle_gamma   90.00
#
_symmetry.space_group_name_H-M   'P 1'
#
loop_
_entity.id
_entity.type
_entity.pdbx_description
1 polymer ?
#
loop_
_entity_poly.entity_id
_entity_poly.type
_entity_poly.pdbx_seq_one_letter_code
_entity_poly.pdbx_strand_id
1 'polypeptide(L)'
;MKATIIVLLMFFCLSLTAQDAESQRTERAVFLKSGERLNGFVLERTKETIILKVGEKRKRIALRDIKAELSVETADSLISMISTLGDDYEWFVLERLNFAIILPKDSDWRKRTENLASYFKYLEKLFTPAFLREPLIVIAKPDDSQTKLGLTHYGYYDDATLRILIRSDSGDTVLKHESVHLYHLEYAKKNGLPQALWVIEGLATLFENASLESGTVKPPPANRAEEARRLYCFNALPKLTDFLAQDFSAFYQNPAENYSLASCFLNFIYKKDCLEKFLQEYYVTCKDDKSGVKALEKVFGKTINAIETDFYGFLSTLPRVPDLPPAGAPFLGIETQESDKRVHIVKVIRNSPANKAGLKPNDILVSLGGVYVKTLGNLKTALASYKSGDKLKLVFLRDGSIFEGDVTLEAVRD
;
A
#
# COMPACT_ATOMS: atom_id res chain seq x y z
N MET A 1 -23.31 -38.08 38.55
CA MET A 1 -22.56 -36.92 39.10
C MET A 1 -21.29 -36.72 38.28
N LYS A 2 -21.40 -36.21 37.05
CA LYS A 2 -20.32 -35.86 36.09
C LYS A 2 -21.00 -35.46 34.76
N ALA A 3 -21.72 -34.34 34.77
CA ALA A 3 -22.30 -33.76 33.54
C ALA A 3 -22.70 -32.27 33.67
N THR A 4 -22.42 -31.60 34.79
CA THR A 4 -22.98 -30.25 35.06
C THR A 4 -21.91 -29.18 35.35
N ILE A 5 -20.62 -29.48 35.14
CA ILE A 5 -19.52 -28.54 35.48
C ILE A 5 -18.80 -27.96 34.24
N ILE A 6 -19.14 -28.40 33.01
CA ILE A 6 -18.47 -27.90 31.79
C ILE A 6 -19.27 -26.79 31.07
N VAL A 7 -20.53 -26.56 31.43
CA VAL A 7 -21.35 -25.50 30.81
C VAL A 7 -21.25 -24.15 31.55
N LEU A 8 -20.70 -24.11 32.77
CA LEU A 8 -20.57 -22.86 33.54
C LEU A 8 -19.26 -22.09 33.30
N LEU A 9 -18.24 -22.69 32.67
CA LEU A 9 -16.95 -22.03 32.40
C LEU A 9 -16.85 -21.37 31.02
N MET A 10 -17.74 -21.69 30.08
CA MET A 10 -17.84 -20.94 28.80
C MET A 10 -18.72 -19.68 28.91
N PHE A 11 -19.60 -19.57 29.91
CA PHE A 11 -20.39 -18.36 30.11
C PHE A 11 -19.67 -17.28 30.93
N PHE A 12 -18.67 -17.65 31.75
CA PHE A 12 -17.94 -16.69 32.59
C PHE A 12 -16.75 -16.01 31.89
N CYS A 13 -16.23 -16.57 30.80
CA CYS A 13 -15.24 -15.89 29.93
C CYS A 13 -15.86 -15.05 28.81
N LEU A 14 -17.18 -15.16 28.57
CA LEU A 14 -17.92 -14.32 27.62
C LEU A 14 -18.64 -13.13 28.28
N SER A 15 -18.76 -13.11 29.62
CA SER A 15 -19.34 -11.98 30.36
C SER A 15 -18.30 -10.96 30.82
N LEU A 16 -17.01 -11.32 30.91
CA LEU A 16 -15.94 -10.38 31.28
C LEU A 16 -15.37 -9.59 30.08
N THR A 17 -15.70 -9.94 28.84
CA THR A 17 -15.28 -9.17 27.66
C THR A 17 -16.37 -8.27 27.12
N ALA A 18 -17.64 -8.48 27.48
CA ALA A 18 -18.75 -7.63 27.08
C ALA A 18 -18.89 -6.41 28.00
N GLN A 19 -18.73 -6.60 29.32
CA GLN A 19 -18.89 -5.53 30.30
C GLN A 19 -17.69 -4.57 30.36
N ASP A 20 -16.47 -5.09 30.17
CA ASP A 20 -15.26 -4.26 30.05
C ASP A 20 -15.20 -3.54 28.68
N ALA A 21 -15.65 -4.18 27.60
CA ALA A 21 -15.79 -3.53 26.29
C ALA A 21 -16.99 -2.58 26.22
N GLU A 22 -18.07 -2.80 26.99
CA GLU A 22 -19.13 -1.82 27.20
C GLU A 22 -18.64 -0.63 28.04
N SER A 23 -17.82 -0.86 29.07
CA SER A 23 -17.28 0.23 29.89
C SER A 23 -16.25 1.10 29.14
N GLN A 24 -15.52 0.53 28.16
CA GLN A 24 -14.66 1.30 27.26
C GLN A 24 -15.42 1.91 26.08
N ARG A 25 -16.62 1.41 25.75
CA ARG A 25 -17.52 1.99 24.72
C ARG A 25 -18.36 3.18 25.22
N THR A 26 -18.30 3.50 26.51
CA THR A 26 -19.20 4.49 27.12
C THR A 26 -18.68 5.92 27.25
N GLU A 27 -17.47 6.24 26.80
CA GLU A 27 -17.04 7.65 26.71
C GLU A 27 -17.36 8.23 25.32
N ARG A 28 -18.67 8.47 25.11
CA ARG A 28 -19.21 9.19 23.95
C ARG A 28 -18.92 10.69 24.08
N ALA A 29 -18.72 11.40 22.96
CA ALA A 29 -18.37 12.84 22.82
C ALA A 29 -19.38 13.85 23.40
N VAL A 30 -20.30 13.41 24.25
CA VAL A 30 -21.19 14.25 25.05
C VAL A 30 -20.46 14.84 26.28
N PHE A 31 -19.23 14.41 26.59
CA PHE A 31 -18.55 14.74 27.86
C PHE A 31 -17.39 15.75 27.82
N LEU A 32 -17.02 16.37 26.68
CA LEU A 32 -16.06 17.48 26.73
C LEU A 32 -16.64 18.61 27.64
N LYS A 33 -16.01 18.85 28.79
CA LYS A 33 -16.49 19.81 29.81
C LYS A 33 -15.88 21.18 29.54
N SER A 34 -16.68 22.23 29.79
CA SER A 34 -16.16 23.60 29.77
C SER A 34 -15.02 23.72 30.80
N GLY A 35 -13.86 24.21 30.38
CA GLY A 35 -12.66 24.33 31.20
C GLY A 35 -11.61 23.24 30.97
N GLU A 36 -11.91 22.18 30.22
CA GLU A 36 -10.91 21.18 29.84
C GLU A 36 -9.88 21.76 28.88
N ARG A 37 -8.64 21.28 29.02
CA ARG A 37 -7.52 21.66 28.16
C ARG A 37 -7.24 20.56 27.15
N LEU A 38 -7.31 20.88 25.87
CA LEU A 38 -6.97 20.00 24.75
C LEU A 38 -5.79 20.59 23.98
N ASN A 39 -4.61 19.96 24.01
CA ASN A 39 -3.42 20.40 23.26
C ASN A 39 -3.13 21.92 23.34
N GLY A 40 -3.30 22.53 24.52
CA GLY A 40 -3.10 23.97 24.75
C GLY A 40 -4.33 24.85 24.51
N PHE A 41 -5.43 24.30 24.02
CA PHE A 41 -6.71 24.97 23.86
C PHE A 41 -7.56 24.83 25.13
N VAL A 42 -8.17 25.92 25.60
CA VAL A 42 -9.21 25.85 26.63
C VAL A 42 -10.56 25.73 25.94
N LEU A 43 -11.33 24.71 26.32
CA LEU A 43 -12.68 24.50 25.84
C LEU A 43 -13.66 25.38 26.61
N GLU A 44 -14.47 26.15 25.88
CA GLU A 44 -15.69 26.75 26.40
C GLU A 44 -16.90 26.13 25.73
N ARG A 45 -17.70 25.40 26.51
CA ARG A 45 -18.89 24.71 26.00
C ARG A 45 -20.14 25.48 26.38
N THR A 46 -20.99 25.74 25.39
CA THR A 46 -22.37 26.20 25.57
C THR A 46 -23.35 25.08 25.18
N LYS A 47 -24.65 25.30 25.30
CA LYS A 47 -25.67 24.35 24.82
C LYS A 47 -25.58 24.07 23.32
N GLU A 48 -25.01 25.00 22.55
CA GLU A 48 -25.07 24.97 21.08
C GLU A 48 -23.70 24.97 20.40
N THR A 49 -22.61 25.28 21.11
CA THR A 49 -21.26 25.42 20.53
C THR A 49 -20.13 24.99 21.46
N ILE A 50 -19.04 24.50 20.88
CA ILE A 50 -17.72 24.40 21.51
C ILE A 50 -16.86 25.55 20.99
N ILE A 51 -16.25 26.31 21.90
CA ILE A 51 -15.29 27.36 21.58
C ILE A 51 -13.90 26.87 21.99
N LEU A 52 -12.98 26.80 21.03
CA LEU A 52 -11.57 26.50 21.25
C LEU A 52 -10.83 27.82 21.44
N LYS A 53 -10.14 28.00 22.58
CA LYS A 53 -9.36 29.20 22.88
C LYS A 53 -7.86 28.91 22.97
N VAL A 54 -7.04 29.63 22.18
CA VAL A 54 -5.58 29.73 22.36
C VAL A 54 -5.19 31.20 22.35
N GLY A 55 -4.74 31.72 23.50
CA GLY A 55 -4.51 33.16 23.68
C GLY A 55 -5.78 33.96 23.42
N GLU A 56 -5.71 34.99 22.57
CA GLU A 56 -6.87 35.78 22.14
C GLU A 56 -7.67 35.13 20.99
N LYS A 57 -7.11 34.12 20.31
CA LYS A 57 -7.77 33.46 19.17
C LYS A 57 -8.88 32.54 19.66
N ARG A 58 -10.04 32.61 19.01
CA ARG A 58 -11.22 31.80 19.31
C ARG A 58 -11.72 31.15 18.03
N LYS A 59 -11.95 29.84 18.06
CA LYS A 59 -12.66 29.13 17.00
C LYS A 59 -13.95 28.55 17.54
N ARG A 60 -15.08 28.87 16.89
CA ARG A 60 -16.41 28.41 17.29
C ARG A 60 -16.83 27.24 16.41
N ILE A 61 -17.17 26.12 17.04
CA ILE A 61 -17.70 24.92 16.40
C ILE A 61 -19.13 24.74 16.91
N ALA A 62 -20.11 24.58 16.03
CA ALA A 62 -21.48 24.33 16.50
C ALA A 62 -21.65 22.85 16.90
N LEU A 63 -22.20 22.61 18.09
CA LEU A 63 -22.48 21.25 18.60
C LEU A 63 -23.49 20.51 17.72
N ARG A 64 -24.40 21.22 17.05
CA ARG A 64 -25.31 20.63 16.06
C ARG A 64 -24.60 20.07 14.83
N ASP A 65 -23.34 20.46 14.59
CA ASP A 65 -22.50 19.93 13.52
C ASP A 65 -21.73 18.69 14.03
N ILE A 66 -21.53 18.58 15.36
CA ILE A 66 -21.10 17.36 16.10
C ILE A 66 -22.31 16.50 16.47
N LYS A 67 -23.14 16.22 15.47
CA LYS A 67 -24.36 15.43 15.64
C LYS A 67 -24.13 13.91 15.75
N ALA A 68 -22.89 13.45 15.60
CA ALA A 68 -22.54 12.04 15.71
C ALA A 68 -21.97 11.71 17.09
N GLU A 69 -22.32 10.54 17.62
CA GLU A 69 -21.74 9.95 18.83
C GLU A 69 -20.28 9.53 18.57
N LEU A 70 -19.38 10.50 18.36
CA LEU A 70 -17.95 10.21 18.24
C LEU A 70 -17.39 9.77 19.59
N SER A 71 -16.33 8.96 19.59
CA SER A 71 -15.45 8.78 20.74
C SER A 71 -14.73 10.09 21.11
N VAL A 72 -14.30 10.22 22.37
CA VAL A 72 -13.52 11.37 22.84
C VAL A 72 -12.25 11.55 22.01
N GLU A 73 -11.53 10.46 21.74
CA GLU A 73 -10.27 10.54 21.01
C GLU A 73 -10.46 10.96 19.55
N THR A 74 -11.53 10.51 18.89
CA THR A 74 -11.83 10.97 17.53
C THR A 74 -12.31 12.42 17.53
N ALA A 75 -13.11 12.84 18.51
CA ALA A 75 -13.53 14.23 18.67
C ALA A 75 -12.31 15.16 18.88
N ASP A 76 -11.34 14.74 19.70
CA ASP A 76 -10.11 15.48 19.97
C ASP A 76 -9.23 15.61 18.72
N SER A 77 -9.07 14.51 17.97
CA SER A 77 -8.34 14.49 16.71
C SER A 77 -9.00 15.42 15.68
N LEU A 78 -10.33 15.35 15.54
CA LEU A 78 -11.12 16.21 14.67
C LEU A 78 -10.95 17.70 15.02
N ILE A 79 -11.10 18.04 16.30
CA ILE A 79 -10.94 19.39 16.84
C ILE A 79 -9.53 19.93 16.53
N SER A 80 -8.50 19.12 16.79
CA SER A 80 -7.11 19.48 16.52
C SER A 80 -6.89 19.77 15.04
N MET A 81 -7.37 18.91 14.15
CA MET A 81 -7.22 19.08 12.70
C MET A 81 -7.98 20.30 12.17
N ILE A 82 -9.22 20.53 12.63
CA ILE A 82 -9.99 21.72 12.27
C ILE A 82 -9.29 23.01 12.72
N SER A 83 -8.69 23.00 13.92
CA SER A 83 -7.94 24.15 14.41
C SER A 83 -6.68 24.42 13.57
N THR A 84 -6.00 23.36 13.13
CA THR A 84 -4.81 23.47 12.27
C THR A 84 -5.18 23.98 10.87
N LEU A 85 -6.22 23.42 10.26
CA LEU A 85 -6.55 23.66 8.86
C LEU A 85 -7.23 25.01 8.62
N GLY A 86 -8.07 25.47 9.55
CA GLY A 86 -8.74 26.77 9.47
C GLY A 86 -10.17 26.70 8.94
N ASP A 87 -10.72 27.84 8.52
CA ASP A 87 -12.16 28.01 8.24
C ASP A 87 -12.55 27.69 6.79
N ASP A 88 -11.56 27.47 5.93
CA ASP A 88 -11.72 27.00 4.54
C ASP A 88 -12.16 25.53 4.44
N TYR A 89 -12.20 24.85 5.58
CA TYR A 89 -12.55 23.45 5.68
C TYR A 89 -13.90 23.29 6.33
N GLU A 90 -14.63 22.30 5.87
CA GLU A 90 -15.80 21.77 6.54
C GLU A 90 -15.54 20.34 6.96
N TRP A 91 -16.45 19.82 7.76
CA TRP A 91 -16.38 18.45 8.22
C TRP A 91 -17.79 17.91 8.41
N PHE A 92 -17.91 16.59 8.39
CA PHE A 92 -19.15 15.90 8.66
C PHE A 92 -18.84 14.47 9.11
N VAL A 93 -19.85 13.78 9.63
CA VAL A 93 -19.77 12.34 9.87
C VAL A 93 -20.55 11.63 8.78
N LEU A 94 -19.89 10.70 8.11
CA LEU A 94 -20.54 9.80 7.16
C LEU A 94 -21.29 8.74 7.96
N GLU A 95 -22.51 9.08 8.39
CA GLU A 95 -23.32 8.30 9.36
C GLU A 95 -23.43 6.81 9.00
N ARG A 96 -23.51 6.47 7.72
CA ARG A 96 -23.61 5.08 7.24
C ARG A 96 -22.40 4.21 7.60
N LEU A 97 -21.25 4.82 7.87
CA LEU A 97 -19.97 4.14 8.12
C LEU A 97 -19.31 4.59 9.42
N ASN A 98 -19.91 5.55 10.12
CA ASN A 98 -19.37 6.15 11.34
C ASN A 98 -17.94 6.70 11.16
N PHE A 99 -17.68 7.37 10.03
CA PHE A 99 -16.38 8.00 9.74
C PHE A 99 -16.49 9.51 9.92
N ALA A 100 -15.54 10.12 10.63
CA ALA A 100 -15.40 11.56 10.64
C ALA A 100 -14.58 11.99 9.42
N ILE A 101 -15.01 13.03 8.71
CA ILE A 101 -14.36 13.50 7.49
C ILE A 101 -14.15 15.01 7.57
N ILE A 102 -12.93 15.47 7.30
CA ILE A 102 -12.58 16.88 7.09
C ILE A 102 -12.21 17.06 5.61
N LEU A 103 -12.75 18.09 4.96
CA LEU A 103 -12.44 18.41 3.56
C LEU A 103 -12.55 19.91 3.25
N PRO A 104 -11.96 20.38 2.13
CA PRO A 104 -12.08 21.78 1.72
C PRO A 104 -13.51 22.11 1.26
N LYS A 105 -14.08 23.24 1.71
CA LYS A 105 -15.45 23.67 1.36
C LYS A 105 -15.69 23.80 -0.14
N ASP A 106 -14.69 24.30 -0.85
CA ASP A 106 -14.76 24.55 -2.30
C ASP A 106 -14.26 23.33 -3.10
N SER A 107 -14.73 22.12 -2.74
CA SER A 107 -14.32 20.89 -3.42
C SER A 107 -15.48 19.92 -3.64
N ASP A 108 -15.31 18.99 -4.58
CA ASP A 108 -16.28 17.93 -4.87
C ASP A 108 -16.12 16.70 -3.95
N TRP A 109 -15.22 16.75 -2.96
CA TRP A 109 -14.86 15.63 -2.10
C TRP A 109 -16.00 15.13 -1.22
N ARG A 110 -16.96 15.98 -0.87
CA ARG A 110 -18.19 15.55 -0.18
C ARG A 110 -18.93 14.50 -1.00
N LYS A 111 -19.18 14.78 -2.27
CA LYS A 111 -19.84 13.85 -3.19
C LYS A 111 -18.96 12.61 -3.46
N ARG A 112 -17.64 12.77 -3.61
CA ARG A 112 -16.71 11.64 -3.83
C ARG A 112 -16.73 10.66 -2.66
N THR A 113 -16.61 11.15 -1.43
CA THR A 113 -16.62 10.32 -0.22
C THR A 113 -17.96 9.62 -0.01
N GLU A 114 -19.08 10.30 -0.29
CA GLU A 114 -20.41 9.68 -0.29
C GLU A 114 -20.53 8.55 -1.35
N ASN A 115 -20.01 8.76 -2.56
CA ASN A 115 -19.99 7.74 -3.62
C ASN A 115 -19.14 6.52 -3.26
N LEU A 116 -18.12 6.69 -2.42
CA LEU A 116 -17.26 5.60 -1.94
C LEU A 116 -17.88 4.80 -0.79
N ALA A 117 -19.08 5.17 -0.28
CA ALA A 117 -19.69 4.45 0.84
C ALA A 117 -19.90 2.96 0.57
N SER A 118 -20.26 2.59 -0.67
CA SER A 118 -20.42 1.18 -1.06
C SER A 118 -19.09 0.44 -1.13
N TYR A 119 -18.01 1.13 -1.50
CA TYR A 119 -16.66 0.57 -1.50
C TYR A 119 -16.18 0.29 -0.07
N PHE A 120 -16.36 1.24 0.86
CA PHE A 120 -16.03 1.04 2.26
C PHE A 120 -16.83 -0.10 2.91
N LYS A 121 -18.13 -0.21 2.61
CA LYS A 121 -18.96 -1.34 3.07
C LYS A 121 -18.48 -2.69 2.52
N TYR A 122 -17.94 -2.72 1.30
CA TYR A 122 -17.32 -3.92 0.77
C TYR A 122 -16.04 -4.28 1.54
N LEU A 123 -15.16 -3.30 1.83
CA LEU A 123 -13.97 -3.54 2.65
C LEU A 123 -14.35 -4.02 4.05
N GLU A 124 -15.43 -3.47 4.64
CA GLU A 124 -15.96 -3.91 5.92
C GLU A 124 -16.35 -5.39 5.89
N LYS A 125 -17.04 -5.83 4.83
CA LYS A 125 -17.41 -7.24 4.67
C LYS A 125 -16.17 -8.12 4.43
N LEU A 126 -15.23 -7.67 3.63
CA LEU A 126 -14.05 -8.45 3.24
C LEU A 126 -13.10 -8.68 4.43
N PHE A 127 -12.83 -7.63 5.21
CA PHE A 127 -11.87 -7.67 6.31
C PHE A 127 -12.52 -7.85 7.68
N THR A 128 -13.80 -7.52 7.82
CA THR A 128 -14.54 -7.53 9.10
C THR A 128 -13.77 -6.79 10.21
N PRO A 129 -13.36 -5.52 9.99
CA PRO A 129 -12.62 -4.78 10.99
C PRO A 129 -13.50 -4.59 12.23
N ALA A 130 -12.86 -4.40 13.38
CA ALA A 130 -13.57 -3.99 14.56
C ALA A 130 -12.93 -2.72 15.10
N PHE A 131 -13.29 -1.61 14.46
CA PHE A 131 -12.88 -0.28 14.88
C PHE A 131 -13.33 -0.05 16.33
N LEU A 132 -12.37 0.25 17.19
CA LEU A 132 -12.64 0.60 18.59
C LEU A 132 -13.18 2.04 18.73
N ARG A 133 -12.91 2.87 17.72
CA ARG A 133 -13.35 4.26 17.57
C ARG A 133 -13.51 4.62 16.10
N GLU A 134 -14.10 5.77 15.82
CA GLU A 134 -14.36 6.26 14.45
C GLU A 134 -13.06 6.66 13.74
N PRO A 135 -12.77 6.11 12.56
CA PRO A 135 -11.69 6.60 11.71
C PRO A 135 -11.91 8.05 11.30
N LEU A 136 -10.82 8.82 11.23
CA LEU A 136 -10.83 10.20 10.73
C LEU A 136 -10.19 10.25 9.34
N ILE A 137 -10.93 10.74 8.35
CA ILE A 137 -10.39 11.04 7.01
C ILE A 137 -10.15 12.54 6.93
N VAL A 138 -8.92 12.95 6.62
CA VAL A 138 -8.55 14.34 6.40
C VAL A 138 -8.13 14.51 4.95
N ILE A 139 -8.85 15.36 4.23
CA ILE A 139 -8.58 15.72 2.85
C ILE A 139 -8.08 17.17 2.86
N ALA A 140 -6.78 17.35 2.64
CA ALA A 140 -6.13 18.65 2.76
C ALA A 140 -5.84 19.27 1.39
N LYS A 141 -6.02 20.59 1.25
CA LYS A 141 -5.55 21.34 0.06
C LYS A 141 -4.04 21.11 -0.12
N PRO A 142 -3.50 21.12 -1.36
CA PRO A 142 -2.08 20.95 -1.64
C PRO A 142 -1.14 21.73 -0.71
N ASP A 143 -1.35 23.03 -0.58
CA ASP A 143 -0.48 23.91 0.20
C ASP A 143 -0.57 23.62 1.70
N ASP A 144 -1.78 23.41 2.21
CA ASP A 144 -2.01 23.10 3.63
C ASP A 144 -1.45 21.72 4.01
N SER A 145 -1.55 20.75 3.11
CA SER A 145 -1.02 19.40 3.33
C SER A 145 0.49 19.43 3.63
N GLN A 146 1.25 20.26 2.92
CA GLN A 146 2.68 20.40 3.11
C GLN A 146 3.00 21.34 4.28
N THR A 147 2.42 22.54 4.30
CA THR A 147 2.82 23.61 5.21
C THR A 147 2.27 23.45 6.62
N LYS A 148 1.09 22.86 6.79
CA LYS A 148 0.43 22.70 8.10
C LYS A 148 0.50 21.28 8.63
N LEU A 149 0.53 20.28 7.75
CA LEU A 149 0.48 18.87 8.13
C LEU A 149 1.77 18.09 7.83
N GLY A 150 2.75 18.72 7.18
CA GLY A 150 4.05 18.09 6.89
C GLY A 150 3.98 16.90 5.92
N LEU A 151 2.92 16.80 5.12
CA LEU A 151 2.72 15.70 4.20
C LEU A 151 3.69 15.79 3.03
N THR A 152 4.51 14.76 2.85
CA THR A 152 5.53 14.65 1.80
C THR A 152 5.09 13.80 0.59
N HIS A 153 3.94 13.14 0.70
CA HIS A 153 3.39 12.22 -0.31
C HIS A 153 1.92 12.57 -0.62
N TYR A 154 1.24 11.82 -1.50
CA TYR A 154 -0.17 12.07 -1.82
C TYR A 154 -1.15 11.68 -0.70
N GLY A 155 -0.75 10.77 0.18
CA GLY A 155 -1.51 10.40 1.36
C GLY A 155 -0.82 9.30 2.15
N TYR A 156 -1.36 9.00 3.33
CA TYR A 156 -1.00 7.84 4.14
C TYR A 156 -2.10 7.53 5.16
N TYR A 157 -2.12 6.28 5.62
CA TYR A 157 -2.82 5.81 6.80
C TYR A 157 -1.92 5.82 8.03
N ASP A 158 -2.39 6.43 9.11
CA ASP A 158 -1.76 6.48 10.43
C ASP A 158 -2.47 5.53 11.40
N ASP A 159 -1.83 4.38 11.64
CA ASP A 159 -2.31 3.34 12.56
C ASP A 159 -2.40 3.80 14.02
N ALA A 160 -1.57 4.76 14.44
CA ALA A 160 -1.60 5.24 15.82
C ALA A 160 -2.81 6.14 16.08
N THR A 161 -3.20 6.93 15.07
CA THR A 161 -4.31 7.90 15.19
C THR A 161 -5.60 7.46 14.50
N LEU A 162 -5.61 6.28 13.88
CA LEU A 162 -6.74 5.77 13.08
C LEU A 162 -7.18 6.78 12.01
N ARG A 163 -6.20 7.40 11.36
CA ARG A 163 -6.42 8.56 10.48
C ARG A 163 -5.88 8.31 9.09
N ILE A 164 -6.70 8.60 8.09
CA ILE A 164 -6.25 8.71 6.71
C ILE A 164 -6.04 10.19 6.42
N LEU A 165 -4.85 10.56 5.97
CA LEU A 165 -4.56 11.90 5.47
C LEU A 165 -4.24 11.82 3.98
N ILE A 166 -4.96 12.57 3.16
CA ILE A 166 -4.71 12.66 1.71
C ILE A 166 -4.69 14.10 1.23
N ARG A 167 -4.00 14.34 0.11
CA ARG A 167 -4.12 15.59 -0.65
C ARG A 167 -5.39 15.61 -1.46
N SER A 168 -6.03 16.77 -1.56
CA SER A 168 -7.27 16.94 -2.31
C SER A 168 -7.10 16.82 -3.83
N ASP A 169 -5.88 16.87 -4.35
CA ASP A 169 -5.53 16.71 -5.76
C ASP A 169 -5.10 15.26 -6.13
N SER A 170 -5.11 14.33 -5.16
CA SER A 170 -4.66 12.95 -5.35
C SER A 170 -5.67 12.03 -6.05
N GLY A 171 -6.94 12.45 -6.14
CA GLY A 171 -8.05 11.64 -6.64
C GLY A 171 -8.44 10.48 -5.73
N ASP A 172 -9.51 9.78 -6.11
CA ASP A 172 -10.14 8.75 -5.27
C ASP A 172 -9.23 7.51 -5.04
N THR A 173 -8.29 7.25 -5.95
CA THR A 173 -7.38 6.10 -5.91
C THR A 173 -6.56 6.07 -4.62
N VAL A 174 -6.03 7.21 -4.19
CA VAL A 174 -5.24 7.27 -2.95
C VAL A 174 -6.12 7.04 -1.73
N LEU A 175 -7.32 7.62 -1.69
CA LEU A 175 -8.26 7.35 -0.60
C LEU A 175 -8.63 5.86 -0.52
N LYS A 176 -8.91 5.23 -1.67
CA LYS A 176 -9.20 3.79 -1.75
C LYS A 176 -8.02 2.97 -1.23
N HIS A 177 -6.80 3.29 -1.66
CA HIS A 177 -5.57 2.63 -1.23
C HIS A 177 -5.41 2.68 0.31
N GLU A 178 -5.40 3.88 0.89
CA GLU A 178 -5.22 4.05 2.34
C GLU A 178 -6.38 3.45 3.16
N SER A 179 -7.57 3.38 2.58
CA SER A 179 -8.71 2.72 3.22
C SER A 179 -8.55 1.21 3.31
N VAL A 180 -7.86 0.57 2.36
CA VAL A 180 -7.55 -0.86 2.50
C VAL A 180 -6.61 -1.09 3.68
N HIS A 181 -5.58 -0.24 3.84
CA HIS A 181 -4.68 -0.29 5.00
C HIS A 181 -5.46 -0.14 6.31
N LEU A 182 -6.32 0.87 6.41
CA LEU A 182 -7.20 1.07 7.57
C LEU A 182 -7.99 -0.20 7.92
N TYR A 183 -8.69 -0.80 6.96
CA TYR A 183 -9.56 -1.95 7.26
C TYR A 183 -8.76 -3.23 7.55
N HIS A 184 -7.71 -3.50 6.77
CA HIS A 184 -6.91 -4.71 6.90
C HIS A 184 -6.05 -4.71 8.17
N LEU A 185 -5.31 -3.62 8.41
CA LEU A 185 -4.37 -3.53 9.53
C LEU A 185 -5.09 -3.45 10.87
N GLU A 186 -6.25 -2.79 10.96
CA GLU A 186 -7.04 -2.75 12.19
C GLU A 186 -7.55 -4.15 12.58
N TYR A 187 -8.02 -4.93 11.61
CA TYR A 187 -8.37 -6.33 11.85
C TYR A 187 -7.15 -7.12 12.34
N ALA A 188 -6.02 -7.01 11.64
CA ALA A 188 -4.81 -7.74 11.97
C ALA A 188 -4.28 -7.39 13.38
N LYS A 189 -4.18 -6.10 13.69
CA LYS A 189 -3.69 -5.56 14.97
C LYS A 189 -4.53 -6.02 16.14
N LYS A 190 -5.86 -5.91 16.04
CA LYS A 190 -6.78 -6.38 17.09
C LYS A 190 -6.59 -7.87 17.43
N ASN A 191 -6.26 -8.67 16.43
CA ASN A 191 -6.11 -10.12 16.58
C ASN A 191 -4.64 -10.56 16.80
N GLY A 192 -3.70 -9.62 16.89
CA GLY A 192 -2.28 -9.89 17.05
C GLY A 192 -1.70 -10.70 15.88
N LEU A 193 -2.13 -10.38 14.66
CA LEU A 193 -1.77 -11.11 13.43
C LEU A 193 -0.64 -10.38 12.70
N PRO A 194 0.58 -10.93 12.63
CA PRO A 194 1.66 -10.32 11.85
C PRO A 194 1.32 -10.36 10.36
N GLN A 195 1.67 -9.29 9.63
CA GLN A 195 1.33 -9.15 8.22
C GLN A 195 2.60 -9.09 7.35
N ALA A 196 2.62 -9.82 6.24
CA ALA A 196 3.63 -9.67 5.19
C ALA A 196 3.34 -8.44 4.32
N LEU A 197 4.42 -7.75 3.90
CA LEU A 197 4.33 -6.51 3.14
C LEU A 197 3.64 -6.70 1.79
N TRP A 198 3.86 -7.82 1.11
CA TRP A 198 3.18 -8.11 -0.16
C TRP A 198 1.65 -8.25 0.01
N VAL A 199 1.16 -8.67 1.18
CA VAL A 199 -0.28 -8.72 1.46
C VAL A 199 -0.80 -7.31 1.74
N ILE A 200 -0.12 -6.57 2.62
CA ILE A 200 -0.51 -5.20 2.99
C ILE A 200 -0.60 -4.32 1.74
N GLU A 201 0.52 -4.20 1.02
CA GLU A 201 0.66 -3.29 -0.11
C GLU A 201 -0.03 -3.83 -1.36
N GLY A 202 -0.03 -5.15 -1.52
CA GLY A 202 -0.71 -5.80 -2.63
C GLY A 202 -2.22 -5.64 -2.55
N LEU A 203 -2.85 -5.77 -1.37
CA LEU A 203 -4.29 -5.60 -1.23
C LEU A 203 -4.70 -4.15 -1.51
N ALA A 204 -3.96 -3.18 -0.95
CA ALA A 204 -4.21 -1.77 -1.19
C ALA A 204 -4.08 -1.43 -2.67
N THR A 205 -3.01 -1.89 -3.30
CA THR A 205 -2.78 -1.72 -4.74
C THR A 205 -3.82 -2.46 -5.59
N LEU A 206 -4.28 -3.64 -5.19
CA LEU A 206 -5.30 -4.40 -5.93
C LEU A 206 -6.61 -3.63 -6.03
N PHE A 207 -7.06 -3.03 -4.91
CA PHE A 207 -8.36 -2.40 -4.79
C PHE A 207 -8.39 -0.88 -5.04
N GLU A 208 -7.24 -0.20 -5.15
CA GLU A 208 -7.18 1.26 -5.36
C GLU A 208 -7.88 1.72 -6.66
N ASN A 209 -7.87 0.87 -7.71
CA ASN A 209 -8.52 1.13 -9.00
C ASN A 209 -9.79 0.30 -9.21
N ALA A 210 -10.34 -0.29 -8.14
CA ALA A 210 -11.52 -1.14 -8.28
C ALA A 210 -12.77 -0.35 -8.69
N SER A 211 -13.54 -0.93 -9.60
CA SER A 211 -14.85 -0.46 -10.02
C SER A 211 -15.93 -0.97 -9.07
N LEU A 212 -17.02 -0.21 -8.92
CA LEU A 212 -18.24 -0.67 -8.25
C LEU A 212 -19.22 -1.12 -9.34
N GLU A 213 -19.42 -2.43 -9.48
CA GLU A 213 -20.33 -3.01 -10.47
C GLU A 213 -21.40 -3.81 -9.75
N SER A 214 -22.67 -3.37 -9.86
CA SER A 214 -23.81 -4.06 -9.25
C SER A 214 -23.63 -4.38 -7.75
N GLY A 215 -23.01 -3.44 -7.01
CA GLY A 215 -22.74 -3.60 -5.57
C GLY A 215 -21.53 -4.50 -5.23
N THR A 216 -20.79 -4.96 -6.24
CA THR A 216 -19.55 -5.72 -6.06
C THR A 216 -18.35 -4.84 -6.43
N VAL A 217 -17.35 -4.79 -5.55
CA VAL A 217 -16.07 -4.14 -5.84
C VAL A 217 -15.23 -5.13 -6.64
N LYS A 218 -14.81 -4.73 -7.85
CA LYS A 218 -14.00 -5.57 -8.72
C LYS A 218 -12.67 -4.89 -9.04
N PRO A 219 -11.53 -5.50 -8.70
CA PRO A 219 -10.24 -5.00 -9.13
C PRO A 219 -10.10 -5.11 -10.67
N PRO A 220 -9.36 -4.18 -11.32
CA PRO A 220 -9.10 -4.26 -12.75
C PRO A 220 -8.39 -5.57 -13.13
N PRO A 221 -8.61 -6.14 -14.32
CA PRO A 221 -8.02 -7.43 -14.73
C PRO A 221 -6.49 -7.50 -14.74
N ALA A 222 -5.79 -6.37 -14.83
CA ALA A 222 -4.33 -6.28 -14.87
C ALA A 222 -3.81 -5.08 -14.07
N ASN A 223 -4.43 -4.81 -12.91
CA ASN A 223 -4.14 -3.60 -12.13
C ASN A 223 -2.66 -3.54 -11.73
N ARG A 224 -1.95 -2.50 -12.19
CA ARG A 224 -0.52 -2.28 -11.95
C ARG A 224 0.36 -3.49 -12.26
N ALA A 225 0.04 -4.27 -13.28
CA ALA A 225 0.80 -5.48 -13.63
C ALA A 225 2.02 -5.22 -14.55
N GLU A 226 2.25 -3.97 -14.96
CA GLU A 226 3.25 -3.62 -15.98
C GLU A 226 4.68 -4.01 -15.57
N GLU A 227 5.14 -3.64 -14.37
CA GLU A 227 6.50 -3.95 -13.94
C GLU A 227 6.67 -5.45 -13.64
N ALA A 228 5.65 -6.12 -13.09
CA ALA A 228 5.64 -7.58 -12.96
C ALA A 228 5.77 -8.28 -14.33
N ARG A 229 5.02 -7.81 -15.34
CA ARG A 229 5.11 -8.30 -16.72
C ARG A 229 6.47 -7.99 -17.35
N ARG A 230 7.03 -6.80 -17.11
CA ARG A 230 8.38 -6.41 -17.55
C ARG A 230 9.44 -7.34 -16.97
N LEU A 231 9.39 -7.63 -15.67
CA LEU A 231 10.29 -8.58 -15.00
C LEU A 231 10.15 -9.99 -15.58
N TYR A 232 8.92 -10.44 -15.84
CA TYR A 232 8.70 -11.71 -16.55
C TYR A 232 9.36 -11.71 -17.93
N CYS A 233 9.14 -10.67 -18.74
CA CYS A 233 9.74 -10.53 -20.07
C CYS A 233 11.27 -10.55 -20.02
N PHE A 234 11.87 -10.03 -18.95
CA PHE A 234 13.31 -9.97 -18.78
C PHE A 234 13.92 -11.17 -18.05
N ASN A 235 13.13 -12.21 -17.75
CA ASN A 235 13.57 -13.35 -16.94
C ASN A 235 14.17 -12.91 -15.58
N ALA A 236 13.63 -11.82 -15.04
CA ALA A 236 14.16 -11.07 -13.91
C ALA A 236 13.30 -11.20 -12.64
N LEU A 237 12.27 -12.06 -12.67
CA LEU A 237 11.42 -12.30 -11.50
C LEU A 237 12.26 -12.85 -10.33
N PRO A 238 12.00 -12.42 -9.09
CA PRO A 238 12.48 -13.14 -7.92
C PRO A 238 11.80 -14.50 -7.82
N LYS A 239 12.45 -15.44 -7.12
CA LYS A 239 11.74 -16.63 -6.64
C LYS A 239 10.57 -16.19 -5.76
N LEU A 240 9.40 -16.77 -5.96
CA LEU A 240 8.17 -16.37 -5.30
C LEU A 240 8.34 -16.42 -3.78
N THR A 241 8.96 -17.47 -3.23
CA THR A 241 9.21 -17.57 -1.78
C THR A 241 10.03 -16.42 -1.22
N ASP A 242 11.01 -15.93 -1.98
CA ASP A 242 11.91 -14.87 -1.53
C ASP A 242 11.19 -13.51 -1.55
N PHE A 243 10.31 -13.31 -2.53
CA PHE A 243 9.42 -12.15 -2.60
C PHE A 243 8.40 -12.14 -1.46
N LEU A 244 7.71 -13.26 -1.23
CA LEU A 244 6.68 -13.36 -0.19
C LEU A 244 7.25 -13.18 1.23
N ALA A 245 8.53 -13.44 1.43
CA ALA A 245 9.23 -13.34 2.71
C ALA A 245 9.95 -12.00 2.95
N GLN A 246 9.86 -11.03 2.03
CA GLN A 246 10.60 -9.77 2.16
C GLN A 246 10.25 -9.00 3.43
N ASP A 247 11.28 -8.45 4.07
CA ASP A 247 11.15 -7.48 5.14
C ASP A 247 11.04 -6.04 4.59
N PHE A 248 10.93 -5.07 5.50
CA PHE A 248 10.79 -3.66 5.15
C PHE A 248 11.93 -3.17 4.25
N SER A 249 13.18 -3.49 4.58
CA SER A 249 14.33 -3.03 3.80
C SER A 249 14.29 -3.62 2.38
N ALA A 250 14.08 -4.93 2.26
CA ALA A 250 14.07 -5.61 0.97
C ALA A 250 12.89 -5.19 0.09
N PHE A 251 11.71 -4.95 0.67
CA PHE A 251 10.51 -4.58 -0.06
C PHE A 251 10.58 -3.14 -0.59
N TYR A 252 11.05 -2.18 0.21
CA TYR A 252 11.11 -0.77 -0.21
C TYR A 252 12.40 -0.38 -0.96
N GLN A 253 13.33 -1.33 -1.19
CA GLN A 253 14.45 -1.11 -2.11
C GLN A 253 14.01 -0.97 -3.58
N ASN A 254 12.94 -1.65 -3.99
CA ASN A 254 12.41 -1.62 -5.36
C ASN A 254 10.88 -1.47 -5.35
N PRO A 255 10.33 -0.34 -4.87
CA PRO A 255 8.91 -0.23 -4.54
C PRO A 255 8.00 -0.40 -5.76
N ALA A 256 8.36 0.17 -6.92
CA ALA A 256 7.56 0.02 -8.14
C ALA A 256 7.41 -1.45 -8.58
N GLU A 257 8.51 -2.21 -8.56
CA GLU A 257 8.53 -3.62 -8.92
C GLU A 257 7.77 -4.47 -7.90
N ASN A 258 7.98 -4.23 -6.60
CA ASN A 258 7.37 -5.03 -5.55
C ASN A 258 5.87 -4.74 -5.38
N TYR A 259 5.41 -3.49 -5.52
CA TYR A 259 3.99 -3.17 -5.58
C TYR A 259 3.31 -3.81 -6.80
N SER A 260 3.96 -3.74 -7.96
CA SER A 260 3.45 -4.36 -9.18
C SER A 260 3.34 -5.88 -9.04
N LEU A 261 4.36 -6.54 -8.50
CA LEU A 261 4.34 -7.98 -8.23
C LEU A 261 3.27 -8.36 -7.20
N ALA A 262 3.15 -7.62 -6.10
CA ALA A 262 2.16 -7.87 -5.06
C ALA A 262 0.73 -7.77 -5.59
N SER A 263 0.43 -6.67 -6.29
CA SER A 263 -0.87 -6.44 -6.94
C SER A 263 -1.18 -7.51 -7.99
N CYS A 264 -0.20 -7.81 -8.86
CA CYS A 264 -0.38 -8.78 -9.93
C CYS A 264 -0.61 -10.21 -9.38
N PHE A 265 0.12 -10.59 -8.33
CA PHE A 265 -0.04 -11.89 -7.70
C PHE A 265 -1.40 -12.03 -6.98
N LEU A 266 -1.84 -11.00 -6.25
CA LEU A 266 -3.19 -11.00 -5.67
C LEU A 266 -4.29 -10.95 -6.73
N ASN A 267 -4.05 -10.29 -7.87
CA ASN A 267 -4.97 -10.34 -9.00
C ASN A 267 -5.08 -11.76 -9.57
N PHE A 268 -3.96 -12.47 -9.70
CA PHE A 268 -3.95 -13.88 -10.08
C PHE A 268 -4.76 -14.73 -9.08
N ILE A 269 -4.57 -14.54 -7.78
CA ILE A 269 -5.34 -15.24 -6.73
C ILE A 269 -6.83 -14.89 -6.83
N TYR A 270 -7.17 -13.62 -7.08
CA TYR A 270 -8.53 -13.15 -7.31
C TYR A 270 -9.16 -13.79 -8.55
N LYS A 271 -8.45 -13.86 -9.68
CA LYS A 271 -8.90 -14.49 -10.93
C LYS A 271 -9.11 -16.00 -10.82
N LYS A 272 -8.57 -16.64 -9.79
CA LYS A 272 -8.80 -18.04 -9.44
C LYS A 272 -9.94 -18.22 -8.42
N ASP A 273 -10.69 -17.17 -8.12
CA ASP A 273 -11.75 -17.15 -7.09
C ASP A 273 -11.25 -17.61 -5.71
N CYS A 274 -9.97 -17.33 -5.42
CA CYS A 274 -9.28 -17.79 -4.22
C CYS A 274 -8.96 -16.68 -3.22
N LEU A 275 -9.20 -15.39 -3.53
CA LEU A 275 -8.77 -14.28 -2.68
C LEU A 275 -9.38 -14.33 -1.27
N GLU A 276 -10.71 -14.49 -1.15
CA GLU A 276 -11.37 -14.55 0.16
C GLU A 276 -10.90 -15.77 0.98
N LYS A 277 -10.80 -16.94 0.33
CA LYS A 277 -10.30 -18.17 0.96
C LYS A 277 -8.84 -18.03 1.42
N PHE A 278 -8.01 -17.39 0.60
CA PHE A 278 -6.63 -17.07 0.93
C PHE A 278 -6.56 -16.16 2.14
N LEU A 279 -7.31 -15.07 2.19
CA LEU A 279 -7.28 -14.15 3.34
C LEU A 279 -7.73 -14.84 4.64
N GLN A 280 -8.79 -15.63 4.59
CA GLN A 280 -9.28 -16.40 5.75
C GLN A 280 -8.21 -17.36 6.26
N GLU A 281 -7.59 -18.13 5.36
CA GLU A 281 -6.54 -19.07 5.75
C GLU A 281 -5.26 -18.36 6.21
N TYR A 282 -4.91 -17.27 5.55
CA TYR A 282 -3.74 -16.48 5.89
C TYR A 282 -3.84 -15.91 7.29
N TYR A 283 -5.00 -15.41 7.72
CA TYR A 283 -5.20 -14.98 9.10
C TYR A 283 -5.06 -16.12 10.13
N VAL A 284 -5.40 -17.36 9.74
CA VAL A 284 -5.17 -18.54 10.59
C VAL A 284 -3.69 -18.88 10.69
N THR A 285 -2.95 -18.81 9.58
CA THR A 285 -1.56 -19.31 9.52
C THR A 285 -0.49 -18.25 9.76
N CYS A 286 -0.81 -16.95 9.66
CA CYS A 286 0.19 -15.87 9.62
C CYS A 286 1.07 -15.77 10.87
N LYS A 287 0.59 -16.23 12.04
CA LYS A 287 1.40 -16.29 13.27
C LYS A 287 2.60 -17.23 13.13
N ASP A 288 2.42 -18.36 12.43
CA ASP A 288 3.47 -19.36 12.23
C ASP A 288 4.16 -19.23 10.87
N ASP A 289 3.51 -18.59 9.91
CA ASP A 289 4.01 -18.33 8.57
C ASP A 289 3.49 -16.98 8.06
N LYS A 290 4.20 -15.92 8.44
CA LYS A 290 3.90 -14.56 8.02
C LYS A 290 3.94 -14.41 6.49
N SER A 291 4.72 -15.21 5.77
CA SER A 291 4.85 -15.10 4.30
C SER A 291 3.56 -15.45 3.56
N GLY A 292 2.69 -16.26 4.18
CA GLY A 292 1.45 -16.74 3.59
C GLY A 292 1.60 -17.95 2.68
N VAL A 293 2.79 -18.56 2.59
CA VAL A 293 3.03 -19.76 1.80
C VAL A 293 2.13 -20.92 2.22
N LYS A 294 2.00 -21.22 3.51
CA LYS A 294 1.11 -22.26 4.03
C LYS A 294 -0.35 -22.04 3.62
N ALA A 295 -0.81 -20.78 3.68
CA ALA A 295 -2.16 -20.42 3.26
C ALA A 295 -2.36 -20.62 1.76
N LEU A 296 -1.40 -20.19 0.94
CA LEU A 296 -1.43 -20.39 -0.51
C LEU A 296 -1.47 -21.88 -0.86
N GLU A 297 -0.57 -22.69 -0.28
CA GLU A 297 -0.50 -24.12 -0.58
C GLU A 297 -1.78 -24.86 -0.19
N LYS A 298 -2.37 -24.51 0.96
CA LYS A 298 -3.62 -25.11 1.40
C LYS A 298 -4.80 -24.71 0.51
N VAL A 299 -4.91 -23.43 0.14
CA VAL A 299 -6.04 -22.92 -0.66
C VAL A 299 -5.98 -23.43 -2.10
N PHE A 300 -4.78 -23.51 -2.69
CA PHE A 300 -4.60 -24.01 -4.05
C PHE A 300 -4.47 -25.53 -4.13
N GLY A 301 -4.21 -26.22 -3.02
CA GLY A 301 -3.93 -27.66 -3.01
C GLY A 301 -2.66 -28.03 -3.79
N LYS A 302 -1.69 -27.11 -3.85
CA LYS A 302 -0.46 -27.20 -4.66
C LYS A 302 0.74 -26.74 -3.85
N THR A 303 1.93 -27.21 -4.21
CA THR A 303 3.17 -26.66 -3.65
C THR A 303 3.40 -25.24 -4.14
N ILE A 304 4.14 -24.43 -3.39
CA ILE A 304 4.42 -23.04 -3.76
C ILE A 304 5.14 -22.92 -5.12
N ASN A 305 5.97 -23.89 -5.48
CA ASN A 305 6.64 -23.93 -6.81
C ASN A 305 5.64 -24.20 -7.94
N ALA A 306 4.61 -25.01 -7.71
CA ALA A 306 3.55 -25.23 -8.69
C ALA A 306 2.65 -24.00 -8.82
N ILE A 307 2.37 -23.28 -7.71
CA ILE A 307 1.66 -22.00 -7.73
C ILE A 307 2.48 -20.93 -8.46
N GLU A 308 3.80 -20.88 -8.25
CA GLU A 308 4.71 -20.00 -8.98
C GLU A 308 4.66 -20.28 -10.49
N THR A 309 4.66 -21.56 -10.88
CA THR A 309 4.53 -21.95 -12.29
C THR A 309 3.20 -21.48 -12.89
N ASP A 310 2.09 -21.67 -12.16
CA ASP A 310 0.77 -21.18 -12.59
C ASP A 310 0.76 -19.64 -12.72
N PHE A 311 1.39 -18.93 -11.79
CA PHE A 311 1.51 -17.48 -11.82
C PHE A 311 2.34 -16.99 -13.01
N TYR A 312 3.43 -17.69 -13.36
CA TYR A 312 4.23 -17.38 -14.55
C TYR A 312 3.41 -17.61 -15.82
N GLY A 313 2.59 -18.66 -15.84
CA GLY A 313 1.59 -18.88 -16.88
C GLY A 313 0.62 -17.70 -17.00
N PHE A 314 0.10 -17.20 -15.87
CA PHE A 314 -0.74 -15.99 -15.87
C PHE A 314 0.00 -14.75 -16.42
N LEU A 315 1.23 -14.48 -15.99
CA LEU A 315 2.02 -13.34 -16.49
C LEU A 315 2.21 -13.41 -18.01
N SER A 316 2.42 -14.61 -18.58
CA SER A 316 2.55 -14.80 -20.03
C SER A 316 1.31 -14.40 -20.83
N THR A 317 0.12 -14.42 -20.20
CA THR A 317 -1.14 -14.02 -20.85
C THR A 317 -1.41 -12.51 -20.80
N LEU A 318 -0.64 -11.76 -20.00
CA LEU A 318 -0.83 -10.32 -19.88
C LEU A 318 -0.33 -9.60 -21.14
N PRO A 319 -0.97 -8.48 -21.52
CA PRO A 319 -0.53 -7.66 -22.64
C PRO A 319 0.95 -7.32 -22.53
N ARG A 320 1.62 -7.29 -23.69
CA ARG A 320 3.02 -6.86 -23.75
C ARG A 320 3.11 -5.40 -23.31
N VAL A 321 4.04 -5.11 -22.41
CA VAL A 321 4.29 -3.74 -21.94
C VAL A 321 4.86 -2.91 -23.10
N PRO A 322 4.40 -1.67 -23.29
CA PRO A 322 4.99 -0.76 -24.26
C PRO A 322 6.50 -0.61 -24.09
N ASP A 323 7.18 -0.32 -25.19
CA ASP A 323 8.63 -0.03 -25.25
C ASP A 323 9.57 -1.17 -24.80
N LEU A 324 9.06 -2.39 -24.67
CA LEU A 324 9.93 -3.57 -24.55
C LEU A 324 10.66 -3.86 -25.87
N PRO A 325 11.95 -4.24 -25.83
CA PRO A 325 12.64 -4.78 -27.01
C PRO A 325 11.87 -5.98 -27.59
N PRO A 326 12.00 -6.31 -28.89
CA PRO A 326 11.34 -7.48 -29.47
C PRO A 326 11.66 -8.78 -28.72
N ALA A 327 10.73 -9.75 -28.75
CA ALA A 327 10.99 -11.08 -28.21
C ALA A 327 12.22 -11.70 -28.88
N GLY A 328 13.07 -12.37 -28.08
CA GLY A 328 14.35 -12.92 -28.52
C GLY A 328 15.49 -11.91 -28.63
N ALA A 329 15.25 -10.61 -28.42
CA ALA A 329 16.32 -9.62 -28.42
C ALA A 329 17.32 -9.89 -27.28
N PRO A 330 18.63 -9.65 -27.50
CA PRO A 330 19.63 -9.73 -26.46
C PRO A 330 19.38 -8.67 -25.39
N PHE A 331 19.42 -9.10 -24.13
CA PHE A 331 19.11 -8.28 -22.97
C PHE A 331 20.26 -8.32 -21.96
N LEU A 332 20.65 -7.13 -21.51
CA LEU A 332 21.66 -6.94 -20.46
C LEU A 332 21.03 -6.58 -19.11
N GLY A 333 19.93 -5.82 -19.11
CA GLY A 333 19.20 -5.43 -17.90
C GLY A 333 19.75 -4.22 -17.17
N ILE A 334 20.11 -3.18 -17.92
CA ILE A 334 20.48 -1.87 -17.39
C ILE A 334 19.60 -0.80 -18.00
N GLU A 335 19.27 0.21 -17.20
CA GLU A 335 18.84 1.51 -17.69
C GLU A 335 20.03 2.46 -17.60
N THR A 336 20.21 3.27 -18.63
CA THR A 336 21.42 4.08 -18.79
C THR A 336 21.10 5.51 -19.18
N GLN A 337 21.95 6.43 -18.74
CA GLN A 337 21.94 7.82 -19.16
C GLN A 337 23.29 8.17 -19.80
N GLU A 338 23.26 8.95 -20.87
CA GLU A 338 24.48 9.50 -21.48
C GLU A 338 24.79 10.86 -20.87
N SER A 339 26.02 11.06 -20.41
CA SER A 339 26.58 12.36 -20.03
C SER A 339 28.07 12.37 -20.31
N ASP A 340 28.63 13.52 -20.71
CA ASP A 340 30.08 13.71 -20.90
C ASP A 340 30.78 12.63 -21.75
N LYS A 341 30.09 12.12 -22.78
CA LYS A 341 30.56 11.01 -23.65
C LYS A 341 30.86 9.74 -22.85
N ARG A 342 30.04 9.46 -21.84
CA ARG A 342 30.04 8.27 -21.00
C ARG A 342 28.62 7.75 -20.84
N VAL A 343 28.50 6.43 -20.68
CA VAL A 343 27.22 5.77 -20.42
C VAL A 343 27.16 5.40 -18.94
N HIS A 344 26.36 6.15 -18.20
CA HIS A 344 26.10 5.94 -16.77
C HIS A 344 24.97 4.94 -16.59
N ILE A 345 25.17 3.96 -15.72
CA ILE A 345 24.12 3.02 -15.32
C ILE A 345 23.28 3.70 -14.24
N VAL A 346 22.03 4.01 -14.56
CA VAL A 346 21.10 4.65 -13.62
C VAL A 346 20.28 3.62 -12.83
N LYS A 347 20.00 2.47 -13.45
CA LYS A 347 19.31 1.34 -12.81
C LYS A 347 19.88 0.03 -13.33
N VAL A 348 19.96 -0.95 -12.44
CA VAL A 348 20.24 -2.34 -12.81
C VAL A 348 19.00 -3.15 -12.45
N ILE A 349 18.42 -3.82 -13.45
CA ILE A 349 17.23 -4.65 -13.25
C ILE A 349 17.62 -5.85 -12.39
N ARG A 350 16.84 -6.15 -11.35
CA ARG A 350 17.10 -7.28 -10.44
C ARG A 350 17.17 -8.60 -11.21
N ASN A 351 18.01 -9.54 -10.77
CA ASN A 351 18.18 -10.86 -11.39
C ASN A 351 18.55 -10.84 -12.89
N SER A 352 18.86 -9.68 -13.47
CA SER A 352 19.29 -9.55 -14.86
C SER A 352 20.75 -10.01 -15.05
N PRO A 353 21.19 -10.21 -16.30
CA PRO A 353 22.60 -10.44 -16.61
C PRO A 353 23.56 -9.42 -15.97
N ALA A 354 23.23 -8.13 -16.05
CA ALA A 354 24.01 -7.07 -15.44
C ALA A 354 24.09 -7.19 -13.92
N ASN A 355 22.97 -7.50 -13.26
CA ASN A 355 22.95 -7.70 -11.81
C ASN A 355 23.80 -8.91 -11.40
N LYS A 356 23.68 -10.03 -12.12
CA LYS A 356 24.49 -11.25 -11.91
C LYS A 356 25.98 -11.00 -12.15
N ALA A 357 26.32 -10.09 -13.08
CA ALA A 357 27.69 -9.65 -13.35
C ALA A 357 28.22 -8.61 -12.33
N GLY A 358 27.41 -8.21 -11.35
CA GLY A 358 27.83 -7.32 -10.27
C GLY A 358 27.80 -5.83 -10.61
N LEU A 359 27.17 -5.45 -11.73
CA LEU A 359 26.92 -4.03 -12.05
C LEU A 359 25.95 -3.43 -11.02
N LYS A 360 26.14 -2.13 -10.76
CA LYS A 360 25.37 -1.35 -9.80
C LYS A 360 24.98 0.01 -10.39
N PRO A 361 23.92 0.65 -9.86
CA PRO A 361 23.67 2.06 -10.14
C PRO A 361 24.93 2.91 -9.87
N ASN A 362 25.12 3.95 -10.68
CA ASN A 362 26.28 4.85 -10.73
C ASN A 362 27.58 4.28 -11.32
N ASP A 363 27.60 3.00 -11.71
CA ASP A 363 28.69 2.50 -12.55
C ASP A 363 28.70 3.20 -13.91
N ILE A 364 29.89 3.36 -14.50
CA ILE A 364 30.05 3.85 -15.88
C ILE A 364 30.51 2.71 -16.76
N LEU A 365 29.71 2.35 -17.75
CA LEU A 365 30.08 1.31 -18.70
C LEU A 365 31.14 1.84 -19.68
N VAL A 366 32.31 1.19 -19.70
CA VAL A 366 33.48 1.60 -20.51
C VAL A 366 33.56 0.76 -21.78
N SER A 367 33.37 -0.56 -21.68
CA SER A 367 33.34 -1.43 -22.85
C SER A 367 32.44 -2.64 -22.62
N LEU A 368 31.92 -3.17 -23.73
CA LEU A 368 31.11 -4.38 -23.75
C LEU A 368 31.46 -5.19 -25.00
N GLY A 369 31.87 -6.45 -24.82
CA GLY A 369 32.26 -7.32 -25.93
C GLY A 369 33.36 -6.73 -26.82
N GLY A 370 34.33 -6.05 -26.21
CA GLY A 370 35.43 -5.39 -26.94
C GLY A 370 35.06 -4.07 -27.63
N VAL A 371 33.78 -3.68 -27.65
CA VAL A 371 33.34 -2.38 -28.17
C VAL A 371 33.43 -1.34 -27.06
N TYR A 372 34.15 -0.25 -27.30
CA TYR A 372 34.24 0.87 -26.36
C TYR A 372 32.92 1.66 -26.37
N VAL A 373 32.36 1.93 -25.20
CA VAL A 373 31.04 2.55 -25.01
C VAL A 373 31.18 3.99 -24.53
N LYS A 374 31.14 4.96 -25.46
CA LYS A 374 31.09 6.41 -25.14
C LYS A 374 29.68 6.99 -25.23
N THR A 375 28.83 6.35 -26.03
CA THR A 375 27.47 6.83 -26.30
C THR A 375 26.48 5.67 -26.24
N LEU A 376 25.20 5.98 -26.09
CA LEU A 376 24.11 5.00 -26.19
C LEU A 376 24.09 4.33 -27.57
N GLY A 377 24.54 5.05 -28.62
CA GLY A 377 24.75 4.48 -29.94
C GLY A 377 25.78 3.34 -29.93
N ASN A 378 26.92 3.53 -29.26
CA ASN A 378 27.93 2.47 -29.12
C ASN A 378 27.40 1.27 -28.34
N LEU A 379 26.66 1.50 -27.26
CA LEU A 379 26.03 0.42 -26.49
C LEU A 379 25.04 -0.38 -27.36
N LYS A 380 24.20 0.31 -28.13
CA LYS A 380 23.27 -0.34 -29.07
C LYS A 380 24.03 -1.17 -30.12
N THR A 381 25.09 -0.64 -30.71
CA THR A 381 25.92 -1.37 -31.68
C THR A 381 26.61 -2.57 -31.05
N ALA A 382 27.13 -2.41 -29.82
CA ALA A 382 27.73 -3.50 -29.07
C ALA A 382 26.72 -4.63 -28.89
N LEU A 383 25.53 -4.34 -28.33
CA LEU A 383 24.48 -5.35 -28.11
C LEU A 383 23.96 -5.97 -29.41
N ALA A 384 23.82 -5.19 -30.49
CA ALA A 384 23.35 -5.68 -31.78
C ALA A 384 24.33 -6.67 -32.46
N SER A 385 25.59 -6.70 -32.03
CA SER A 385 26.60 -7.62 -32.56
C SER A 385 26.55 -9.01 -31.91
N TYR A 386 25.73 -9.20 -30.89
CA TYR A 386 25.64 -10.43 -30.11
C TYR A 386 24.19 -10.94 -30.03
N LYS A 387 24.07 -12.21 -29.71
CA LYS A 387 22.79 -12.91 -29.50
C LYS A 387 22.61 -13.22 -28.02
N SER A 388 21.37 -13.50 -27.65
CA SER A 388 21.08 -14.08 -26.34
C SER A 388 21.84 -15.40 -26.16
N GLY A 389 22.40 -15.60 -24.97
CA GLY A 389 23.30 -16.72 -24.66
C GLY A 389 24.79 -16.41 -24.87
N ASP A 390 25.12 -15.34 -25.60
CA ASP A 390 26.53 -14.96 -25.77
C ASP A 390 27.13 -14.47 -24.46
N LYS A 391 28.38 -14.86 -24.21
CA LYS A 391 29.20 -14.41 -23.08
C LYS A 391 30.15 -13.30 -23.55
N LEU A 392 30.07 -12.13 -22.92
CA LEU A 392 30.84 -10.94 -23.25
C LEU A 392 31.69 -10.52 -22.07
N LYS A 393 32.88 -9.98 -22.37
CA LYS A 393 33.63 -9.19 -21.40
C LYS A 393 33.01 -7.81 -21.25
N LEU A 394 32.94 -7.34 -20.02
CA LEU A 394 32.53 -5.97 -19.71
C LEU A 394 33.63 -5.28 -18.91
N VAL A 395 33.79 -3.99 -19.15
CA VAL A 395 34.67 -3.12 -18.38
C VAL A 395 33.85 -1.94 -17.90
N PHE A 396 33.92 -1.63 -16.61
CA PHE A 396 33.19 -0.51 -16.01
C PHE A 396 34.05 0.22 -14.99
N LEU A 397 33.71 1.49 -14.76
CA LEU A 397 34.28 2.30 -13.70
C LEU A 397 33.31 2.35 -12.53
N ARG A 398 33.84 2.19 -11.32
CA ARG A 398 33.14 2.42 -10.05
C ARG A 398 34.09 3.13 -9.11
N ASP A 399 33.65 4.28 -8.58
CA ASP A 399 34.44 5.09 -7.64
C ASP A 399 35.88 5.37 -8.13
N GLY A 400 36.02 5.65 -9.43
CA GLY A 400 37.30 5.94 -10.08
C GLY A 400 38.19 4.72 -10.40
N SER A 401 37.80 3.52 -9.95
CA SER A 401 38.53 2.28 -10.21
C SER A 401 37.93 1.51 -11.39
N ILE A 402 38.78 0.88 -12.20
CA ILE A 402 38.36 0.03 -13.33
C ILE A 402 38.12 -1.39 -12.83
N PHE A 403 36.97 -1.94 -13.19
CA PHE A 403 36.59 -3.32 -12.96
C PHE A 403 36.33 -4.03 -14.28
N GLU A 404 36.71 -5.29 -14.34
CA GLU A 404 36.41 -6.18 -15.45
C GLU A 404 35.56 -7.34 -14.96
N GLY A 405 34.66 -7.80 -15.81
CA GLY A 405 33.82 -8.95 -15.54
C GLY A 405 33.39 -9.63 -16.82
N ASP A 406 32.67 -10.73 -16.66
CA ASP A 406 31.97 -11.37 -17.76
C ASP A 406 30.46 -11.26 -17.52
N VAL A 407 29.69 -11.13 -18.60
CA VAL A 407 28.22 -11.18 -18.59
C VAL A 407 27.71 -12.09 -19.69
N THR A 408 26.63 -12.82 -19.42
CA THR A 408 25.95 -13.64 -20.42
C THR A 408 24.60 -13.02 -20.75
N LEU A 409 24.37 -12.62 -21.99
CA LEU A 409 23.10 -11.98 -22.38
C LEU A 409 21.94 -12.96 -22.30
N GLU A 410 20.78 -12.47 -21.92
CA GLU A 410 19.55 -13.27 -21.89
C GLU A 410 18.61 -12.86 -23.03
N ALA A 411 17.60 -13.68 -23.30
CA ALA A 411 16.58 -13.39 -24.30
C ALA A 411 15.37 -12.72 -23.64
N VAL A 412 14.90 -11.62 -24.23
CA VAL A 412 13.60 -11.05 -23.85
C VAL A 412 12.50 -12.05 -24.22
N ARG A 413 11.68 -12.46 -23.26
CA ARG A 413 10.49 -13.28 -23.48
C ARG A 413 9.39 -12.47 -24.17
N ASP A 414 8.50 -13.18 -24.83
CA ASP A 414 7.28 -12.57 -25.36
C ASP A 414 6.30 -12.16 -24.27
#